data_AF-A0AAW7K8H3-F1
#
_entry.id   AF-A0AAW7K8H3-F1
#
_cell.length_a   1.000
_cell.length_b   1.000
_cell.length_c   1.000
_cell.angle_alpha   90.00
_cell.angle_beta   90.00
_cell.angle_gamma   90.00
#
_symmetry.space_group_name_H-M   'P 1'
#
loop_
_entity.id
_entity.type
_entity.pdbx_description
1 polymer ?
#
loop_
_entity_poly.entity_id
_entity_poly.type
_entity_poly.pdbx_seq_one_letter_code
_entity_poly.pdbx_strand_id
1 'polypeptide(L)'
;MDKIKLEIERWLNDTQNDNRKSRAELITYLVENVYKFVKFERPEGGGLDGRDGAERQGIANVVDAAKDYYFNTLQDLSNRK
;
A
#
# COMPACT_ATOMS: atom_id res chain seq x y z
N MET A 1 -9.71 -0.51 15.72
CA MET A 1 -8.24 -0.44 15.61
C MET A 1 -7.60 -1.78 15.94
N ASP A 2 -7.93 -2.39 17.08
CA ASP A 2 -7.27 -3.62 17.57
C ASP A 2 -7.36 -4.83 16.63
N LYS A 3 -8.47 -5.02 15.91
CA LYS A 3 -8.62 -6.15 14.98
C LYS A 3 -7.65 -6.09 13.79
N ILE A 4 -7.48 -4.93 13.16
CA ILE A 4 -6.57 -4.74 12.03
C ILE A 4 -5.12 -4.92 12.49
N LYS A 5 -4.78 -4.35 13.65
CA LYS A 5 -3.46 -4.54 14.26
C LYS A 5 -3.16 -6.02 14.50
N LEU A 6 -4.10 -6.76 15.10
CA LEU A 6 -3.95 -8.19 15.36
C LEU A 6 -3.79 -9.00 14.06
N GLU A 7 -4.52 -8.65 13.00
CA GLU A 7 -4.39 -9.31 11.69
C GLU A 7 -3.02 -9.05 11.06
N ILE A 8 -2.53 -7.81 11.11
CA ILE A 8 -1.18 -7.45 10.63
C ILE A 8 -0.11 -8.17 11.45
N GLU A 9 -0.20 -8.17 12.78
CA GLU A 9 0.76 -8.85 13.64
C GLU A 9 0.76 -10.36 13.41
N ARG A 10 -0.41 -10.99 13.24
CA ARG A 10 -0.50 -12.41 12.88
C ARG A 10 0.19 -12.70 11.56
N TRP A 11 -0.03 -11.86 10.55
CA TRP A 11 0.60 -12.04 9.24
C TRP A 11 2.12 -11.87 9.31
N LEU A 12 2.61 -10.87 10.07
CA LEU A 12 4.04 -10.60 10.25
C LEU A 12 4.76 -11.66 11.10
N ASN A 13 4.05 -12.31 12.03
CA ASN A 13 4.61 -13.38 12.87
C ASN A 13 4.69 -14.74 12.14
N ASP A 14 4.11 -14.87 10.95
CA ASP A 14 4.28 -16.06 10.12
C ASP A 14 5.71 -16.07 9.53
N THR A 15 6.47 -17.11 9.82
CA THR A 15 7.86 -17.25 9.37
C THR A 15 7.97 -17.34 7.85
N GLN A 16 6.91 -17.75 7.13
CA GLN A 16 6.88 -17.71 5.67
C GLN A 16 6.92 -16.26 5.13
N ASN A 17 6.45 -15.30 5.92
CA ASN A 17 6.41 -13.88 5.58
C ASN A 17 7.62 -13.10 6.11
N ASP A 18 8.53 -13.74 6.85
CA ASP A 18 9.74 -13.09 7.37
C ASP A 18 10.83 -12.93 6.29
N ASN A 19 10.48 -12.17 5.25
CA ASN A 19 11.41 -11.80 4.21
C ASN A 19 11.07 -10.40 3.68
N ARG A 20 12.07 -9.76 3.04
CA ARG A 20 11.94 -8.38 2.55
C ARG A 20 10.82 -8.21 1.53
N LYS A 21 10.66 -9.18 0.62
CA LYS A 21 9.64 -9.14 -0.42
C LYS A 21 8.24 -9.14 0.20
N SER A 22 7.96 -10.11 1.06
CA SER A 22 6.67 -10.23 1.75
C SER A 22 6.34 -8.95 2.51
N ARG A 23 7.28 -8.38 3.28
CA ARG A 23 7.03 -7.11 3.99
C ARG A 23 6.69 -5.95 3.05
N ALA A 24 7.37 -5.84 1.91
CA ALA A 24 7.10 -4.81 0.91
C ALA A 24 5.75 -5.02 0.20
N GLU A 25 5.38 -6.28 -0.04
CA GLU A 25 4.08 -6.65 -0.60
C GLU A 25 2.94 -6.28 0.35
N LEU A 26 3.06 -6.55 1.66
CA LEU A 26 2.06 -6.17 2.66
C LEU A 26 1.83 -4.65 2.70
N ILE A 27 2.89 -3.85 2.76
CA ILE A 27 2.78 -2.38 2.82
C ILE A 27 2.06 -1.86 1.57
N THR A 28 2.47 -2.34 0.40
CA THR A 28 1.85 -1.94 -0.87
C THR A 28 0.37 -2.32 -0.90
N TYR A 29 0.05 -3.55 -0.51
CA TYR A 29 -1.33 -4.03 -0.44
C TYR A 29 -2.19 -3.16 0.47
N LEU A 30 -1.73 -2.84 1.69
CA LEU A 30 -2.49 -2.02 2.64
C LEU A 30 -2.78 -0.62 2.08
N VAL A 31 -1.76 0.05 1.55
CA VAL A 31 -1.88 1.41 0.99
C VAL A 31 -2.79 1.42 -0.25
N GLU A 32 -2.63 0.45 -1.15
CA GLU A 32 -3.50 0.34 -2.33
C GLU A 32 -4.97 0.11 -1.97
N ASN A 33 -5.26 -0.70 -0.95
CA ASN A 33 -6.64 -0.94 -0.52
C ASN A 33 -7.28 0.34 0.04
N VAL A 34 -6.53 1.13 0.81
CA VAL A 34 -7.00 2.44 1.28
C VAL A 34 -7.29 3.36 0.11
N TYR A 35 -6.37 3.47 -0.86
CA TYR A 35 -6.57 4.29 -2.06
C TYR A 35 -7.80 3.86 -2.87
N LYS A 36 -7.94 2.56 -3.16
CA LYS A 36 -9.07 2.03 -3.91
C LYS A 36 -10.38 2.31 -3.19
N PHE A 37 -10.45 2.09 -1.87
CA PHE A 37 -11.64 2.41 -1.10
C PHE A 37 -12.01 3.89 -1.17
N VAL A 38 -11.05 4.79 -0.97
CA VAL A 38 -11.30 6.25 -1.07
C VAL A 38 -11.73 6.63 -2.49
N LYS A 39 -11.11 6.05 -3.52
CA LYS A 39 -11.42 6.35 -4.92
C LYS A 39 -12.82 5.91 -5.33
N PHE A 40 -13.21 4.70 -4.96
CA PHE A 40 -14.43 4.06 -5.49
C PHE A 40 -15.62 4.15 -4.53
N GLU A 41 -15.41 4.11 -3.21
CA GLU A 41 -16.49 4.04 -2.21
C GLU A 41 -16.76 5.37 -1.51
N ARG A 42 -15.85 6.35 -1.62
CA ARG A 42 -15.99 7.70 -1.01
C ARG A 42 -15.76 8.79 -2.06
N PRO A 43 -16.69 8.97 -3.02
CA PRO A 43 -16.47 9.83 -4.18
C PRO A 43 -16.38 11.32 -3.87
N GLU A 44 -16.65 11.76 -2.65
CA GLU A 44 -16.65 13.16 -2.21
C GLU A 44 -15.29 13.88 -2.34
N GLY A 45 -14.20 13.14 -2.61
CA GLY A 45 -12.88 13.67 -2.96
C GLY A 45 -12.62 13.85 -4.47
N GLY A 46 -13.64 13.77 -5.32
CA GLY A 46 -13.55 14.19 -6.72
C GLY A 46 -13.51 15.71 -6.80
N GLY A 47 -12.49 16.28 -7.44
CA GLY A 47 -12.49 17.68 -7.81
C GLY A 47 -13.77 18.04 -8.58
N LEU A 48 -14.16 19.32 -8.55
CA LEU A 48 -15.35 19.84 -9.26
C LEU A 48 -15.34 19.52 -10.77
N ASP A 49 -14.19 19.14 -11.32
CA ASP A 49 -13.93 18.78 -12.71
C ASP A 49 -13.93 17.25 -12.98
N GLY A 50 -14.20 16.42 -11.97
CA GLY A 50 -14.13 14.96 -12.08
C GLY A 50 -12.71 14.39 -12.01
N ARG A 51 -11.69 15.22 -11.72
CA ARG A 51 -10.32 14.76 -11.42
C ARG A 51 -10.17 14.40 -9.95
N ASP A 52 -9.06 13.76 -9.61
CA ASP A 52 -8.75 13.46 -8.22
C ASP A 52 -8.53 14.78 -7.44
N GLY A 53 -9.35 15.04 -6.42
CA GLY A 53 -9.20 16.19 -5.54
C GLY A 53 -7.96 16.08 -4.66
N ALA A 54 -7.63 17.16 -3.93
CA ALA A 54 -6.40 17.26 -3.14
C ALA A 54 -6.18 16.08 -2.17
N GLU A 55 -7.25 15.56 -1.57
CA GLU A 55 -7.18 14.39 -0.68
C GLU A 55 -6.79 13.10 -1.42
N ARG A 56 -7.31 12.89 -2.63
CA ARG A 56 -6.95 11.74 -3.47
C ARG A 56 -5.52 11.86 -4.00
N GLN A 57 -5.09 13.06 -4.34
CA GLN A 57 -3.71 13.30 -4.77
C GLN A 57 -2.71 12.99 -3.64
N GLY A 58 -3.05 13.35 -2.40
CA GLY A 58 -2.23 13.02 -1.24
C GLY A 58 -2.05 11.51 -1.06
N ILE A 59 -3.13 10.72 -1.14
CA ILE A 59 -3.07 9.26 -1.00
C ILE A 59 -2.39 8.60 -2.21
N ALA A 60 -2.61 9.12 -3.43
CA ALA A 60 -1.95 8.63 -4.65
C ALA A 60 -0.42 8.68 -4.51
N ASN A 61 0.13 9.78 -3.98
CA ASN A 61 1.58 9.89 -3.74
C ASN A 61 2.10 8.82 -2.75
N VAL A 62 1.30 8.44 -1.76
CA VAL A 62 1.66 7.37 -0.80
C VAL A 62 1.63 6.00 -1.48
N VAL A 63 0.65 5.76 -2.38
CA VAL A 63 0.60 4.54 -3.20
C VAL A 63 1.84 4.43 -4.07
N ASP A 64 2.21 5.51 -4.75
CA ASP A 64 3.38 5.53 -5.62
C ASP A 64 4.67 5.24 -4.82
N ALA A 65 4.84 5.88 -3.65
CA ALA A 65 5.98 5.60 -2.77
C ALA A 65 6.01 4.12 -2.30
N ALA A 66 4.85 3.52 -2.02
CA ALA A 66 4.78 2.11 -1.63
C ALA A 66 5.15 1.17 -2.80
N LYS A 67 4.68 1.48 -4.01
CA LYS A 67 5.02 0.74 -5.23
C LYS A 67 6.50 0.84 -5.57
N ASP A 68 7.08 2.03 -5.47
CA ASP A 68 8.51 2.26 -5.66
C ASP A 68 9.33 1.45 -4.66
N TYR A 69 8.92 1.45 -3.38
CA TYR A 69 9.56 0.62 -2.36
C TYR A 69 9.50 -0.89 -2.72
N TYR A 70 8.35 -1.39 -3.18
CA TYR A 70 8.22 -2.77 -3.62
C TYR A 70 9.08 -3.09 -4.84
N PHE A 71 9.05 -2.23 -5.86
CA PHE A 71 9.84 -2.39 -7.07
C PHE A 71 11.35 -2.41 -6.77
N ASN A 72 11.83 -1.44 -5.99
CA ASN A 72 13.23 -1.37 -5.58
C ASN A 72 13.64 -2.61 -4.76
N THR A 73 12.75 -3.10 -3.89
CA THR A 73 12.97 -4.35 -3.15
C THR A 73 13.15 -5.54 -4.09
N LEU A 74 12.33 -5.67 -5.13
CA LEU A 74 12.47 -6.73 -6.13
C LEU A 74 13.76 -6.60 -6.93
N GLN A 75 14.12 -5.38 -7.33
CA GLN A 75 15.36 -5.11 -8.08
C GLN A 75 16.60 -5.49 -7.25
N ASP A 76 16.64 -5.08 -5.98
CA ASP A 76 17.71 -5.44 -5.05
C ASP A 76 17.84 -6.94 -4.86
N LEU A 77 16.72 -7.67 -4.77
CA LEU A 77 16.73 -9.12 -4.64
C LEU A 77 17.18 -9.81 -5.93
N SER A 78 16.88 -9.23 -7.09
CA SER A 78 17.35 -9.73 -8.38
C SER A 78 18.85 -9.53 -8.56
N ASN A 79 19.38 -8.38 -8.16
CA ASN A 79 20.80 -8.01 -8.31
C ASN A 79 21.74 -8.75 -7.33
N ARG A 80 21.19 -9.46 -6.35
CA ARG A 80 21.93 -10.27 -5.37
C ARG A 80 22.10 -11.74 -5.80
N LYS A 81 21.55 -12.14 -6.94
CA LYS A 81 21.72 -13.47 -7.52
C LYS A 81 22.93 -13.48 -8.45
#